data_AF-A0A1T5BNM9-F1
#
_entry.id   AF-A0A1T5BNM9-F1
#
_cell.length_a   1.000
_cell.length_b   1.000
_cell.length_c   1.000
_cell.angle_alpha   90.00
_cell.angle_beta   90.00
_cell.angle_gamma   90.00
#
_symmetry.space_group_name_H-M   'P 1'
#
loop_
_entity.id
_entity.type
_entity.pdbx_description
1 polymer ?
#
loop_
_entity_poly.entity_id
_entity_poly.type
_entity_poly.pdbx_seq_one_letter_code
_entity_poly.pdbx_strand_id
1 'polypeptide(L)'
;MAEVQTTYTDNLAPAYPGMIANGEVGNRITRTCEDAAGIGFGKAVYRGVGDHGCTATQTLVAAGSEAAGNVGTGTITDVPTVAAGAKIGRYTAILLATSATAAFAVNDPDGNLVGHGNVATQFSGGGLTFTISNAGTMTIGDTFYVDVTGNEFLGITIAHEALAVLPGADADEYPQYENVPILTGGAPIWVKSGANFAQGNGVHVAADGDFEPSGGIGLDGWDFDNSGTSGDLAKIVAR
;
A
#
# COMPACT_ATOMS: atom_id res chain seq x y z
N MET A 1 36.51 -35.57 -13.22
CA MET A 1 35.60 -34.52 -13.70
C MET A 1 34.83 -34.04 -12.48
N ALA A 2 34.90 -32.76 -12.15
CA ALA A 2 34.09 -32.22 -11.07
C ALA A 2 32.64 -32.11 -11.58
N GLU A 3 31.71 -32.70 -10.86
CA GLU A 3 30.29 -32.58 -11.19
C GLU A 3 29.84 -31.16 -10.84
N VAL A 4 29.25 -30.47 -11.82
CA VAL A 4 28.82 -29.06 -11.71
C VAL A 4 27.65 -28.92 -10.72
N GLN A 5 26.92 -30.00 -10.46
CA GLN A 5 25.75 -30.01 -9.60
C GLN A 5 25.57 -31.38 -8.98
N THR A 6 25.69 -31.45 -7.67
CA THR A 6 25.60 -32.69 -6.87
C THR A 6 24.37 -32.72 -5.97
N THR A 7 23.54 -31.67 -6.04
CA THR A 7 22.30 -31.53 -5.29
C THR A 7 21.17 -31.16 -6.25
N TYR A 8 20.11 -31.97 -6.18
CA TYR A 8 18.85 -31.72 -6.85
C TYR A 8 17.79 -31.57 -5.76
N THR A 9 16.89 -30.61 -5.93
CA THR A 9 15.72 -30.51 -5.06
C THR A 9 14.69 -31.55 -5.54
N ASP A 10 14.23 -32.42 -4.64
CA ASP A 10 13.22 -33.44 -4.98
C ASP A 10 11.83 -32.85 -5.30
N ASN A 11 11.64 -31.56 -4.99
CA ASN A 11 10.43 -30.81 -5.22
C ASN A 11 10.68 -29.66 -6.19
N LEU A 12 9.88 -29.59 -7.26
CA LEU A 12 9.81 -28.42 -8.12
C LEU A 12 9.06 -27.30 -7.38
N ALA A 13 9.53 -26.05 -7.52
CA ALA A 13 8.81 -24.90 -7.03
C ALA A 13 7.40 -24.85 -7.67
N PRO A 14 6.33 -24.75 -6.88
CA PRO A 14 4.97 -24.84 -7.42
C PRO A 14 4.59 -23.63 -8.29
N ALA A 15 5.22 -22.47 -8.05
CA ALA A 15 5.06 -21.24 -8.80
C ALA A 15 6.20 -20.26 -8.44
N TYR A 16 6.16 -19.06 -9.02
CA TYR A 16 7.03 -17.92 -8.69
C TYR A 16 6.20 -16.62 -8.71
N PRO A 17 6.64 -15.55 -8.02
CA PRO A 17 5.94 -14.26 -8.05
C PRO A 17 5.74 -13.74 -9.47
N GLY A 18 4.55 -13.22 -9.77
CA GLY A 18 4.15 -12.72 -11.08
C GLY A 18 3.65 -13.80 -12.05
N MET A 19 3.74 -15.08 -11.71
CA MET A 19 3.18 -16.17 -12.52
C MET A 19 1.64 -16.10 -12.50
N ILE A 20 1.01 -16.12 -13.68
CA ILE A 20 -0.45 -16.26 -13.78
C ILE A 20 -0.83 -17.67 -13.37
N ALA A 21 -1.75 -17.79 -12.41
CA ALA A 21 -1.99 -19.05 -11.71
C ALA A 21 -2.87 -20.04 -12.49
N ASN A 22 -3.67 -19.57 -13.44
CA ASN A 22 -4.54 -20.41 -14.27
C ASN A 22 -4.87 -19.75 -15.63
N GLY A 23 -5.69 -20.41 -16.45
CA GLY A 23 -6.11 -19.91 -17.76
C GLY A 23 -7.38 -19.05 -17.76
N GLU A 24 -7.81 -18.51 -16.62
CA GLU A 24 -8.97 -17.62 -16.57
C GLU A 24 -8.69 -16.31 -17.32
N VAL A 25 -9.76 -15.65 -17.77
CA VAL A 25 -9.64 -14.39 -18.51
C VAL A 25 -9.19 -13.30 -17.54
N GLY A 26 -8.03 -12.72 -17.82
CA GLY A 26 -7.50 -11.57 -17.09
C GLY A 26 -7.32 -10.37 -18.00
N ASN A 27 -7.62 -9.18 -17.48
CA ASN A 27 -7.33 -7.93 -18.18
C ASN A 27 -5.87 -7.52 -17.94
N ARG A 28 -5.17 -7.11 -19.00
CA ARG A 28 -3.75 -6.76 -18.96
C ARG A 28 -3.52 -5.42 -19.63
N ILE A 29 -2.68 -4.61 -19.01
CA ILE A 29 -2.19 -3.35 -19.58
C ILE A 29 -0.66 -3.39 -19.63
N THR A 30 -0.07 -2.45 -20.35
CA THR A 30 1.38 -2.25 -20.37
C THR A 30 1.70 -0.82 -19.97
N ARG A 31 2.77 -0.65 -19.19
CA ARG A 31 3.33 0.63 -18.77
C ARG A 31 4.85 0.60 -18.84
N THR A 32 5.49 1.76 -18.81
CA THR A 32 6.95 1.87 -18.81
C THR A 32 7.49 1.94 -17.39
N CYS A 33 8.48 1.12 -17.05
CA CYS A 33 9.15 1.15 -15.75
C CYS A 33 9.91 2.47 -15.55
N GLU A 34 9.53 3.25 -14.55
CA GLU A 34 10.23 4.51 -14.21
C GLU A 34 11.32 4.33 -13.16
N ASP A 35 11.20 3.27 -12.35
CA ASP A 35 12.10 3.02 -11.22
C ASP A 35 13.50 2.67 -11.72
N ALA A 36 14.50 3.42 -11.25
CA ALA A 36 15.89 3.21 -11.63
C ALA A 36 16.44 1.85 -11.15
N ALA A 37 15.90 1.33 -10.05
CA ALA A 37 16.20 -0.01 -9.54
C ALA A 37 15.50 -1.12 -10.34
N GLY A 38 14.56 -0.77 -11.20
CA GLY A 38 13.64 -1.73 -11.82
C GLY A 38 12.44 -2.06 -10.92
N ILE A 39 11.55 -2.90 -11.45
CA ILE A 39 10.34 -3.37 -10.75
C ILE A 39 10.30 -4.90 -10.78
N GLY A 40 10.30 -5.51 -9.61
CA GLY A 40 10.18 -6.96 -9.48
C GLY A 40 8.87 -7.58 -9.98
N PHE A 41 8.91 -8.88 -10.24
CA PHE A 41 7.74 -9.67 -10.63
C PHE A 41 6.78 -9.89 -9.47
N GLY A 42 5.48 -9.91 -9.76
CA GLY A 42 4.45 -10.11 -8.76
C GLY A 42 4.34 -8.96 -7.75
N LYS A 43 4.81 -7.76 -8.10
CA LYS A 43 4.75 -6.57 -7.23
C LYS A 43 3.58 -5.68 -7.61
N ALA A 44 3.03 -5.00 -6.60
CA ALA A 44 2.03 -3.97 -6.79
C ALA A 44 2.66 -2.78 -7.52
N VAL A 45 1.98 -2.24 -8.52
CA VAL A 45 2.44 -1.07 -9.26
C VAL A 45 1.40 0.02 -9.30
N TYR A 46 1.92 1.24 -9.32
CA TYR A 46 1.15 2.46 -9.24
C TYR A 46 1.50 3.36 -10.43
N ARG A 47 0.63 4.32 -10.70
CA ARG A 47 0.84 5.34 -11.72
C ARG A 47 2.14 6.09 -11.47
N GLY A 48 3.02 6.08 -12.47
CA GLY A 48 4.24 6.88 -12.51
C GLY A 48 3.96 8.36 -12.86
N VAL A 49 5.03 9.15 -12.93
CA VAL A 49 4.93 10.59 -13.24
C VAL A 49 4.79 10.84 -14.74
N GLY A 50 5.43 10.00 -15.55
CA GLY A 50 5.36 10.05 -17.00
C GLY A 50 4.05 9.48 -17.56
N ASP A 51 3.74 9.89 -18.79
CA ASP A 51 2.60 9.35 -19.53
C ASP A 51 2.78 7.85 -19.74
N HIS A 52 1.80 7.06 -19.27
CA HIS A 52 1.87 5.60 -19.27
C HIS A 52 3.09 5.02 -18.52
N GLY A 53 3.65 5.75 -17.57
CA GLY A 53 4.66 5.24 -16.64
C GLY A 53 4.07 4.46 -15.47
N CYS A 54 4.89 3.57 -14.89
CA CYS A 54 4.58 2.86 -13.65
C CYS A 54 5.79 2.82 -12.71
N THR A 55 5.49 2.74 -11.42
CA THR A 55 6.45 2.62 -10.31
C THR A 55 5.93 1.59 -9.31
N ALA A 56 6.82 0.86 -8.64
CA ALA A 56 6.49 0.05 -7.46
C ALA A 56 6.35 0.92 -6.19
N THR A 57 6.74 2.19 -6.25
CA THR A 57 6.68 3.11 -5.12
C THR A 57 5.30 3.75 -5.03
N GLN A 58 4.57 3.46 -3.96
CA GLN A 58 3.42 4.26 -3.57
C GLN A 58 3.92 5.62 -3.04
N THR A 59 3.43 6.70 -3.64
CA THR A 59 3.52 8.04 -3.06
C THR A 59 2.23 8.33 -2.33
N LEU A 60 2.33 8.69 -1.04
CA LEU A 60 1.20 9.15 -0.23
C LEU A 60 1.30 10.66 -0.01
N VAL A 61 0.16 11.33 -0.03
CA VAL A 61 0.02 12.76 0.28
C VAL A 61 -1.13 12.94 1.25
N ALA A 62 -0.97 13.81 2.25
CA ALA A 62 -2.04 14.20 3.15
C ALA A 62 -2.43 15.67 3.01
N ALA A 63 -3.71 15.94 3.22
CA ALA A 63 -4.26 17.28 3.40
C ALA A 63 -5.04 17.35 4.71
N GLY A 64 -4.69 18.30 5.57
CA GLY A 64 -5.43 18.62 6.78
C GLY A 64 -6.61 19.55 6.47
N SER A 65 -7.74 19.35 7.13
CA SER A 65 -8.87 20.28 7.07
C SER A 65 -9.73 20.26 8.33
N GLU A 66 -10.47 21.35 8.55
CA GLU A 66 -11.45 21.47 9.62
C GLU A 66 -12.86 21.06 9.16
N ALA A 67 -13.62 20.42 10.03
CA ALA A 67 -15.01 20.11 9.73
C ALA A 67 -15.87 21.38 9.64
N ALA A 68 -16.74 21.43 8.63
CA ALA A 68 -17.76 22.47 8.54
C ALA A 68 -18.71 22.38 9.75
N GLY A 69 -18.95 23.53 10.40
CA GLY A 69 -19.83 23.61 11.56
C GLY A 69 -19.12 23.43 12.91
N ASN A 70 -17.79 23.33 12.94
CA ASN A 70 -17.03 23.48 14.18
C ASN A 70 -17.38 24.81 14.86
N VAL A 71 -17.51 24.77 16.19
CA VAL A 71 -17.77 25.96 17.02
C VAL A 71 -16.44 26.62 17.41
N GLY A 72 -15.41 25.80 17.66
CA GLY A 72 -14.06 26.27 17.88
C GLY A 72 -13.38 26.80 16.61
N THR A 73 -12.31 27.55 16.82
CA THR A 73 -11.47 28.13 15.76
C THR A 73 -10.14 27.40 15.60
N GLY A 74 -9.96 26.25 16.25
CA GLY A 74 -8.76 25.42 16.09
C GLY A 74 -8.46 25.13 14.63
N THR A 75 -7.18 24.96 14.31
CA THR A 75 -6.75 24.60 12.96
C THR A 75 -5.88 23.35 13.02
N ILE A 76 -5.88 22.55 11.95
CA ILE A 76 -4.93 21.43 11.81
C ILE A 76 -3.77 21.83 10.88
N THR A 77 -2.70 21.06 10.88
CA THR A 77 -1.61 21.23 9.90
C THR A 77 -2.13 21.01 8.49
N ASP A 78 -2.03 22.00 7.59
CA ASP A 78 -2.55 21.91 6.21
C ASP A 78 -1.97 20.76 5.39
N VAL A 79 -0.67 20.48 5.57
CA VAL A 79 0.04 19.36 4.92
C VAL A 79 0.65 18.46 6.00
N PRO A 80 -0.13 17.55 6.60
CA PRO A 80 0.37 16.55 7.54
C PRO A 80 1.46 15.69 6.89
N THR A 81 2.42 15.26 7.68
CA THR A 81 3.40 14.27 7.20
C THR A 81 2.75 12.88 7.21
N VAL A 82 2.93 12.15 6.12
CA VAL A 82 2.48 10.76 5.95
C VAL A 82 3.67 9.83 5.78
N ALA A 83 3.57 8.64 6.36
CA ALA A 83 4.52 7.54 6.21
C ALA A 83 3.80 6.27 5.72
N ALA A 84 4.57 5.24 5.33
CA ALA A 84 4.06 4.01 4.71
C ALA A 84 3.04 3.20 5.55
N GLY A 85 2.85 3.54 6.83
CA GLY A 85 1.83 2.94 7.69
C GLY A 85 0.45 3.63 7.63
N ALA A 86 0.30 4.68 6.83
CA ALA A 86 -0.98 5.37 6.65
C ALA A 86 -1.86 4.65 5.62
N LYS A 87 -3.13 4.47 5.96
CA LYS A 87 -4.18 4.00 5.06
C LYS A 87 -4.60 5.15 4.15
N ILE A 88 -4.96 4.84 2.91
CA ILE A 88 -5.61 5.83 2.02
C ILE A 88 -7.03 6.05 2.52
N GLY A 89 -7.49 7.31 2.51
CA GLY A 89 -8.81 7.71 2.98
C GLY A 89 -8.77 8.79 4.05
N ARG A 90 -9.95 9.08 4.61
CA ARG A 90 -10.14 10.16 5.59
C ARG A 90 -9.95 9.65 7.01
N TYR A 91 -8.95 10.19 7.69
CA TYR A 91 -8.83 10.09 9.14
C TYR A 91 -9.66 11.18 9.81
N THR A 92 -10.22 10.88 10.99
CA THR A 92 -11.00 11.85 11.78
C THR A 92 -10.36 12.06 13.14
N ALA A 93 -10.09 13.31 13.51
CA ALA A 93 -9.65 13.71 14.84
C ALA A 93 -10.74 14.52 15.55
N ILE A 94 -11.27 14.02 16.67
CA ILE A 94 -12.40 14.63 17.39
C ILE A 94 -11.95 15.13 18.76
N LEU A 95 -12.25 16.39 19.09
CA LEU A 95 -11.97 16.93 20.41
C LEU A 95 -12.86 16.30 21.48
N LEU A 96 -12.26 15.88 22.57
CA LEU A 96 -12.92 15.19 23.69
C LEU A 96 -13.26 16.13 24.85
N ALA A 97 -12.86 17.40 24.77
CA ALA A 97 -13.12 18.41 25.80
C ALA A 97 -13.09 19.83 25.22
N THR A 98 -13.75 20.77 25.91
CA THR A 98 -13.62 22.22 25.64
C THR A 98 -12.46 22.78 26.46
N SER A 99 -11.27 22.89 25.85
CA SER A 99 -10.05 23.39 26.51
C SER A 99 -8.98 23.77 25.48
N ALA A 100 -8.17 24.80 25.79
CA ALA A 100 -7.02 25.18 24.98
C ALA A 100 -5.98 24.04 24.79
N THR A 101 -6.00 23.02 25.65
CA THR A 101 -5.15 21.82 25.60
C THR A 101 -5.98 20.54 25.54
N ALA A 102 -7.19 20.62 24.96
CA ALA A 102 -8.13 19.50 24.89
C ALA A 102 -7.45 18.22 24.36
N ALA A 103 -7.83 17.09 24.94
CA ALA A 103 -7.50 15.80 24.34
C ALA A 103 -8.33 15.61 23.07
N PHE A 104 -7.81 14.87 22.10
CA PHE A 104 -8.52 14.43 20.92
C PHE A 104 -8.28 12.95 20.66
N ALA A 105 -9.24 12.27 20.03
CA ALA A 105 -9.10 10.91 19.53
C ALA A 105 -8.97 10.93 18.01
N VAL A 106 -8.06 10.12 17.46
CA VAL A 106 -7.85 9.96 16.01
C VAL A 106 -8.36 8.58 15.60
N ASN A 107 -9.27 8.53 14.63
CA ASN A 107 -9.77 7.30 14.01
C ASN A 107 -9.27 7.20 12.57
N ASP A 108 -9.01 5.96 12.14
CA ASP A 108 -8.62 5.64 10.77
C ASP A 108 -9.83 5.65 9.81
N PRO A 109 -9.62 5.54 8.49
CA PRO A 109 -10.71 5.52 7.51
C PRO A 109 -11.72 4.38 7.70
N ASP A 110 -11.34 3.31 8.40
CA ASP A 110 -12.22 2.18 8.74
C ASP A 110 -13.00 2.42 10.06
N GLY A 111 -12.77 3.56 10.72
CA GLY A 111 -13.40 3.95 11.99
C GLY A 111 -12.67 3.44 13.24
N ASN A 112 -11.55 2.73 13.10
CA ASN A 112 -10.80 2.20 14.24
C ASN A 112 -9.98 3.30 14.91
N LEU A 113 -9.90 3.26 16.24
CA LEU A 113 -9.09 4.20 16.99
C LEU A 113 -7.59 3.97 16.72
N VAL A 114 -6.91 4.99 16.21
CA VAL A 114 -5.45 5.02 16.01
C VAL A 114 -4.74 5.43 17.30
N GLY A 115 -5.28 6.41 18.01
CA GLY A 115 -4.67 6.92 19.23
C GLY A 115 -5.29 8.22 19.73
N HIS A 116 -4.69 8.77 20.79
CA HIS A 116 -5.08 10.04 21.38
C HIS A 116 -3.94 11.06 21.26
N GLY A 117 -4.29 12.34 21.20
CA GLY A 117 -3.35 13.45 21.26
C GLY A 117 -3.92 14.62 22.06
N ASN A 118 -3.15 15.70 22.15
CA ASN A 118 -3.56 16.94 22.81
C ASN A 118 -3.36 18.12 21.88
N VAL A 119 -4.28 19.08 21.91
CA VAL A 119 -4.16 20.36 21.20
C VAL A 119 -2.83 21.04 21.57
N ALA A 120 -2.22 21.69 20.58
CA ALA A 120 -0.90 22.32 20.62
C ALA A 120 0.29 21.36 20.89
N THR A 121 0.06 20.04 20.85
CA THR A 121 1.09 19.01 20.88
C THR A 121 1.06 18.23 19.57
N GLN A 122 2.24 17.84 19.08
CA GLN A 122 2.33 16.97 17.90
C GLN A 122 1.72 15.59 18.20
N PHE A 123 0.86 15.12 17.31
CA PHE A 123 0.41 13.74 17.26
C PHE A 123 1.31 12.93 16.31
N SER A 124 1.60 11.69 16.69
CA SER A 124 2.27 10.70 15.84
C SER A 124 1.61 9.34 16.05
N GLY A 125 1.00 8.79 15.00
CA GLY A 125 0.30 7.51 15.07
C GLY A 125 -0.37 7.16 13.74
N GLY A 126 -0.50 5.86 13.44
CA GLY A 126 -1.16 5.38 12.22
C GLY A 126 -0.53 5.90 10.92
N GLY A 127 0.78 6.16 10.92
CA GLY A 127 1.50 6.73 9.79
C GLY A 127 1.31 8.24 9.59
N LEU A 128 0.61 8.93 10.50
CA LEU A 128 0.38 10.37 10.43
C LEU A 128 1.23 11.14 11.44
N THR A 129 1.65 12.34 11.06
CA THR A 129 2.19 13.34 11.98
C THR A 129 1.58 14.71 11.68
N PHE A 130 0.92 15.31 12.67
CA PHE A 130 0.27 16.62 12.57
C PHE A 130 0.14 17.26 13.94
N THR A 131 -0.22 18.55 13.95
CA THR A 131 -0.62 19.28 15.15
C THR A 131 -1.98 19.93 14.93
N ILE A 132 -2.88 19.80 15.90
CA ILE A 132 -4.05 20.68 16.00
C ILE A 132 -3.65 21.88 16.84
N SER A 133 -3.59 23.05 16.22
CA SER A 133 -3.22 24.32 16.82
C SER A 133 -4.41 24.94 17.53
N ASN A 134 -4.18 25.50 18.71
CA ASN A 134 -5.16 26.36 19.36
C ASN A 134 -5.13 27.75 18.71
N ALA A 135 -6.05 28.03 17.79
CA ALA A 135 -6.21 29.35 17.18
C ALA A 135 -7.38 30.14 17.79
N GLY A 136 -7.73 29.87 19.05
CA GLY A 136 -8.73 30.62 19.81
C GLY A 136 -9.53 29.74 20.76
N THR A 137 -10.77 29.43 20.36
CA THR A 137 -11.65 28.53 21.13
C THR A 137 -11.52 27.10 20.63
N MET A 138 -11.51 26.16 21.57
CA MET A 138 -11.51 24.72 21.29
C MET A 138 -12.74 24.13 21.98
N THR A 139 -13.63 23.49 21.23
CA THR A 139 -14.91 22.99 21.75
C THR A 139 -14.98 21.48 21.62
N ILE A 140 -15.47 20.80 22.67
CA ILE A 140 -15.76 19.36 22.60
C ILE A 140 -16.63 19.05 21.37
N GLY A 141 -16.29 17.98 20.65
CA GLY A 141 -16.99 17.56 19.44
C GLY A 141 -16.53 18.26 18.16
N ASP A 142 -15.74 19.33 18.22
CA ASP A 142 -15.09 19.87 17.02
C ASP A 142 -14.24 18.77 16.38
N THR A 143 -14.33 18.67 15.05
CA THR A 143 -13.72 17.59 14.28
C THR A 143 -12.76 18.15 13.24
N PHE A 144 -11.65 17.45 13.04
CA PHE A 144 -10.61 17.73 12.06
C PHE A 144 -10.40 16.49 11.20
N TYR A 145 -9.99 16.68 9.96
CA TYR A 145 -9.74 15.61 9.01
C TYR A 145 -8.30 15.64 8.54
N VAL A 146 -7.77 14.45 8.28
CA VAL A 146 -6.57 14.25 7.47
C VAL A 146 -6.95 13.34 6.33
N ASP A 147 -7.04 13.90 5.12
CA ASP A 147 -7.32 13.16 3.90
C ASP A 147 -6.01 12.65 3.31
N VAL A 148 -5.80 11.33 3.36
CA VAL A 148 -4.65 10.66 2.74
C VAL A 148 -5.05 10.17 1.37
N THR A 149 -4.26 10.53 0.36
CA THR A 149 -4.39 10.07 -1.02
C THR A 149 -3.08 9.44 -1.49
N GLY A 150 -3.14 8.65 -2.55
CA GLY A 150 -1.95 8.09 -3.18
C GLY A 150 -2.03 8.10 -4.70
N ASN A 151 -0.91 7.85 -5.37
CA ASN A 151 -0.95 7.53 -6.80
C ASN A 151 -1.82 6.28 -7.06
N GLU A 152 -2.49 6.29 -8.21
CA GLU A 152 -3.44 5.25 -8.61
C GLU A 152 -2.78 3.88 -8.69
N PHE A 153 -3.41 2.89 -8.05
CA PHE A 153 -3.02 1.48 -8.20
C PHE A 153 -3.40 0.97 -9.60
N LEU A 154 -2.44 0.39 -10.30
CA LEU A 154 -2.62 -0.09 -11.67
C LEU A 154 -2.81 -1.60 -11.76
N GLY A 155 -2.29 -2.37 -10.79
CA GLY A 155 -2.35 -3.83 -10.78
C GLY A 155 -1.04 -4.46 -10.33
N ILE A 156 -0.83 -5.71 -10.75
CA ILE A 156 0.31 -6.54 -10.34
C ILE A 156 1.19 -6.85 -11.55
N THR A 157 2.52 -6.74 -11.40
CA THR A 157 3.45 -7.10 -12.48
C THR A 157 3.39 -8.59 -12.80
N ILE A 158 3.24 -8.90 -14.09
CA ILE A 158 3.29 -10.27 -14.60
C ILE A 158 4.74 -10.65 -14.79
N ALA A 159 5.14 -11.88 -14.49
CA ALA A 159 6.51 -12.34 -14.71
C ALA A 159 6.80 -12.56 -16.21
N HIS A 160 8.06 -12.37 -16.60
CA HIS A 160 8.48 -12.53 -17.99
C HIS A 160 9.80 -13.32 -18.10
N GLU A 161 9.70 -14.55 -18.57
CA GLU A 161 10.80 -15.54 -18.61
C GLU A 161 11.95 -15.19 -19.56
N ALA A 162 11.73 -14.28 -20.52
CA ALA A 162 12.72 -13.93 -21.54
C ALA A 162 13.39 -12.57 -21.32
N LEU A 163 13.29 -11.97 -20.12
CA LEU A 163 14.02 -10.73 -19.82
C LEU A 163 15.51 -11.01 -19.69
N ALA A 164 16.33 -10.18 -20.32
CA ALA A 164 17.77 -10.25 -20.17
C ALA A 164 18.18 -9.73 -18.79
N VAL A 165 18.88 -10.55 -18.00
CA VAL A 165 19.45 -10.12 -16.72
C VAL A 165 20.51 -9.06 -16.98
N LEU A 166 20.29 -7.84 -16.47
CA LEU A 166 21.30 -6.78 -16.52
C LEU A 166 22.41 -7.03 -15.49
N PRO A 167 23.68 -6.68 -15.77
CA PRO A 167 24.74 -6.80 -14.78
C PRO A 167 24.42 -6.01 -13.50
N GLY A 168 24.23 -6.72 -12.39
CA GLY A 168 23.92 -6.13 -11.09
C GLY A 168 22.43 -5.95 -10.77
N ALA A 169 21.53 -6.42 -11.63
CA ALA A 169 20.09 -6.53 -11.35
C ALA A 169 19.72 -7.97 -10.98
N ASP A 170 18.64 -8.13 -10.22
CA ASP A 170 18.07 -9.45 -9.96
C ASP A 170 17.40 -9.98 -11.24
N ALA A 171 17.32 -11.31 -11.38
CA ALA A 171 16.76 -11.93 -12.59
C ALA A 171 15.23 -11.77 -12.71
N ASP A 172 14.58 -11.39 -11.61
CA ASP A 172 13.13 -11.38 -11.47
C ASP A 172 12.54 -9.96 -11.51
N GLU A 173 13.13 -9.06 -12.30
CA GLU A 173 12.73 -7.65 -12.37
C GLU A 173 12.74 -7.07 -13.78
N TYR A 174 11.85 -6.11 -14.03
CA TYR A 174 11.84 -5.26 -15.22
C TYR A 174 12.82 -4.10 -15.04
N PRO A 175 13.79 -3.91 -15.94
CA PRO A 175 14.71 -2.80 -15.83
C PRO A 175 14.03 -1.46 -16.16
N GLN A 176 14.66 -0.35 -15.75
CA GLN A 176 14.19 0.98 -16.08
C GLN A 176 13.97 1.13 -17.59
N TYR A 177 12.87 1.79 -17.95
CA TYR A 177 12.38 2.03 -19.31
C TYR A 177 11.86 0.81 -20.06
N GLU A 178 11.84 -0.37 -19.44
CA GLU A 178 11.25 -1.55 -20.05
C GLU A 178 9.72 -1.51 -20.01
N ASN A 179 9.10 -2.27 -20.92
CA ASN A 179 7.65 -2.45 -20.93
C ASN A 179 7.24 -3.48 -19.88
N VAL A 180 6.47 -3.03 -18.89
CA VAL A 180 5.95 -3.83 -17.79
C VAL A 180 4.52 -4.26 -18.12
N PRO A 181 4.25 -5.56 -18.38
CA PRO A 181 2.90 -6.10 -18.42
C PRO A 181 2.33 -6.19 -16.99
N ILE A 182 1.11 -5.66 -16.83
CA ILE A 182 0.44 -5.52 -15.55
C ILE A 182 -0.92 -6.20 -15.65
N LEU A 183 -1.22 -7.08 -14.69
CA LEU A 183 -2.52 -7.70 -14.52
C LEU A 183 -3.41 -6.77 -13.67
N THR A 184 -4.51 -6.31 -14.25
CA THR A 184 -5.44 -5.39 -13.56
C THR A 184 -6.61 -6.11 -12.91
N GLY A 185 -6.81 -7.41 -13.19
CA GLY A 185 -7.86 -8.23 -12.60
C GLY A 185 -8.29 -9.43 -13.44
N GLY A 186 -9.29 -10.15 -12.95
CA GLY A 186 -9.90 -11.32 -13.61
C GLY A 186 -9.16 -12.62 -13.30
N ALA A 187 -7.93 -12.79 -13.80
CA ALA A 187 -7.15 -13.99 -13.54
C ALA A 187 -6.43 -13.90 -12.18
N PRO A 188 -6.29 -15.02 -11.44
CA PRO A 188 -5.42 -15.08 -10.28
C PRO A 188 -3.93 -15.01 -10.64
N ILE A 189 -3.15 -14.36 -9.78
CA ILE A 189 -1.69 -14.22 -9.92
C ILE A 189 -0.98 -14.62 -8.62
N TRP A 190 0.20 -15.22 -8.76
CA TRP A 190 1.06 -15.57 -7.62
C TRP A 190 1.86 -14.36 -7.16
N VAL A 191 1.88 -14.12 -5.85
CA VAL A 191 2.64 -13.06 -5.17
C VAL A 191 3.30 -13.60 -3.90
N LYS A 192 4.18 -12.82 -3.29
CA LYS A 192 4.79 -13.14 -1.99
C LYS A 192 3.92 -12.62 -0.85
N SER A 193 3.60 -13.47 0.14
CA SER A 193 2.94 -13.00 1.36
C SER A 193 3.95 -12.54 2.41
N GLY A 194 3.68 -11.39 3.04
CA GLY A 194 4.43 -10.90 4.21
C GLY A 194 3.90 -11.45 5.53
N ALA A 195 2.64 -11.89 5.57
CA ALA A 195 1.95 -12.36 6.77
C ALA A 195 1.15 -13.64 6.52
N ASN A 196 0.62 -14.23 7.60
CA ASN A 196 -0.32 -15.35 7.49
C ASN A 196 -1.61 -14.87 6.84
N PHE A 197 -2.17 -15.65 5.93
CA PHE A 197 -3.35 -15.27 5.17
C PHE A 197 -4.29 -16.46 4.98
N ALA A 198 -5.57 -16.17 4.84
CA ALA A 198 -6.60 -17.15 4.53
C ALA A 198 -7.34 -16.76 3.26
N GLN A 199 -7.87 -17.77 2.57
CA GLN A 199 -8.73 -17.56 1.41
C GLN A 199 -9.90 -16.64 1.77
N GLY A 200 -10.17 -15.66 0.92
CA GLY A 200 -11.21 -14.65 1.09
C GLY A 200 -10.81 -13.49 1.99
N ASN A 201 -9.59 -13.43 2.53
CA ASN A 201 -9.09 -12.19 3.11
C ASN A 201 -8.88 -11.14 2.01
N GLY A 202 -9.18 -9.88 2.32
CA GLY A 202 -8.79 -8.75 1.49
C GLY A 202 -7.27 -8.66 1.39
N VAL A 203 -6.78 -7.98 0.35
CA VAL A 203 -5.35 -7.85 0.09
C VAL A 203 -4.89 -6.44 0.41
N HIS A 204 -3.76 -6.34 1.09
CA HIS A 204 -3.06 -5.09 1.34
C HIS A 204 -1.60 -5.19 0.90
N VAL A 205 -0.99 -4.04 0.63
CA VAL A 205 0.45 -3.89 0.36
C VAL A 205 1.11 -3.24 1.59
N ALA A 206 2.04 -3.97 2.19
CA ALA A 206 2.84 -3.50 3.32
C ALA A 206 3.95 -2.54 2.87
N ALA A 207 4.63 -1.93 3.83
CA ALA A 207 5.66 -0.91 3.56
C ALA A 207 6.89 -1.44 2.80
N ASP A 208 7.16 -2.74 2.88
CA ASP A 208 8.20 -3.45 2.12
C ASP A 208 7.74 -3.94 0.73
N GLY A 209 6.47 -3.68 0.38
CA GLY A 209 5.87 -4.10 -0.88
C GLY A 209 5.44 -5.56 -0.92
N ASP A 210 5.39 -6.25 0.23
CA ASP A 210 4.81 -7.59 0.34
C ASP A 210 3.29 -7.53 0.59
N PHE A 211 2.61 -8.63 0.27
CA PHE A 211 1.15 -8.70 0.36
C PHE A 211 0.69 -9.30 1.68
N GLU A 212 -0.27 -8.65 2.33
CA GLU A 212 -0.76 -9.01 3.66
C GLU A 212 -2.30 -8.97 3.72
N PRO A 213 -2.96 -9.72 4.63
CA PRO A 213 -4.42 -9.71 4.73
C PRO A 213 -5.00 -8.45 5.39
N SER A 214 -4.13 -7.59 5.95
CA SER A 214 -4.51 -6.39 6.70
C SER A 214 -3.29 -5.53 6.95
N GLY A 215 -3.49 -4.23 7.16
CA GLY A 215 -2.40 -3.28 7.44
C GLY A 215 -1.76 -2.76 6.15
N GLY A 216 -1.18 -1.56 6.17
CA GLY A 216 -0.71 -0.91 4.94
C GLY A 216 -1.86 -0.47 4.02
N ILE A 217 -1.60 -0.47 2.72
CA ILE A 217 -2.51 0.06 1.70
C ILE A 217 -3.46 -1.04 1.23
N GLY A 218 -4.76 -0.87 1.42
CA GLY A 218 -5.77 -1.80 0.90
C GLY A 218 -5.86 -1.78 -0.63
N LEU A 219 -5.93 -2.96 -1.23
CA LEU A 219 -6.20 -3.15 -2.65
C LEU A 219 -7.68 -3.53 -2.82
N ASP A 220 -8.54 -2.53 -2.93
CA ASP A 220 -9.99 -2.74 -3.01
C ASP A 220 -10.36 -3.68 -4.18
N GLY A 221 -11.20 -4.68 -3.87
CA GLY A 221 -11.64 -5.70 -4.83
C GLY A 221 -10.66 -6.85 -5.05
N TRP A 222 -9.50 -6.87 -4.38
CA TRP A 222 -8.57 -7.99 -4.41
C TRP A 222 -8.69 -8.86 -3.16
N ASP A 223 -8.79 -10.17 -3.38
CA ASP A 223 -8.85 -11.17 -2.32
C ASP A 223 -7.74 -12.23 -2.48
N PHE A 224 -7.30 -12.80 -1.36
CA PHE A 224 -6.54 -14.04 -1.34
C PHE A 224 -7.42 -15.21 -1.79
N ASP A 225 -6.91 -16.04 -2.71
CA ASP A 225 -7.60 -17.21 -3.27
C ASP A 225 -7.04 -18.56 -2.75
N ASN A 226 -6.06 -18.50 -1.85
CA ASN A 226 -5.59 -19.64 -1.07
C ASN A 226 -5.29 -19.21 0.37
N SER A 227 -4.87 -20.18 1.19
CA SER A 227 -4.42 -19.94 2.57
C SER A 227 -2.95 -20.33 2.70
N GLY A 228 -2.23 -19.66 3.59
CA GLY A 228 -0.81 -19.89 3.83
C GLY A 228 -0.26 -19.07 4.99
N THR A 229 1.04 -19.17 5.18
CA THR A 229 1.79 -18.47 6.24
C THR A 229 2.67 -17.37 5.66
N SER A 230 3.26 -16.56 6.54
CA SER A 230 4.24 -15.55 6.15
C SER A 230 5.39 -16.16 5.34
N GLY A 231 5.72 -15.54 4.21
CA GLY A 231 6.75 -16.01 3.30
C GLY A 231 6.29 -17.08 2.31
N ASP A 232 5.05 -17.56 2.37
CA ASP A 232 4.52 -18.48 1.36
C ASP A 232 4.20 -17.74 0.04
N LEU A 233 3.95 -18.51 -1.02
CA LEU A 233 3.34 -17.99 -2.24
C LEU A 233 1.82 -17.89 -2.03
N ALA A 234 1.31 -16.69 -2.25
CA ALA A 234 -0.10 -16.38 -2.20
C ALA A 234 -0.65 -16.22 -3.61
N LYS A 235 -1.86 -16.70 -3.84
CA LYS A 235 -2.65 -16.42 -5.02
C LYS A 235 -3.61 -15.30 -4.67
N ILE A 236 -3.58 -14.21 -5.42
CA ILE A 236 -4.54 -13.11 -5.28
C ILE A 236 -5.34 -12.93 -6.56
N VAL A 237 -6.59 -12.49 -6.45
CA VAL A 237 -7.51 -12.30 -7.57
C VAL A 237 -8.37 -11.06 -7.35
N ALA A 238 -8.58 -10.26 -8.41
CA ALA A 238 -9.54 -9.17 -8.39
C ALA A 238 -10.93 -9.69 -8.80
N ARG A 239 -11.96 -9.47 -7.96
CA ARG A 239 -13.33 -9.95 -8.16
C ARG A 239 -14.35 -8.82 -8.27
#